data_AF-A0A815VYD9-F1
#
_entry.id   AF-A0A815VYD9-F1
#
_cell.length_a   1.000
_cell.length_b   1.000
_cell.length_c   1.000
_cell.angle_alpha   90.00
_cell.angle_beta   90.00
_cell.angle_gamma   90.00
#
_symmetry.space_group_name_H-M   'P 1'
#
loop_
_entity.id
_entity.type
_entity.pdbx_description
1 polymer ?
#
loop_
_entity_poly.entity_id
_entity_poly.type
_entity_poly.pdbx_seq_one_letter_code
_entity_poly.pdbx_strand_id
1 'polypeptide(L)'
;MAGAGNCRGIIPLGNTGVGKSYLMNMLIGQEIFKSGAQADSVTAESKYYEVCPPSGSDRWRMYDVSGLVELDQTKIDRNIKEIRKAFNETPISLVMFVWTGAVGGRPLATDVLAFKYLYVAYEFPYSSIIHVINKPPKVVDRNEYLERFVELVSQGVAALVQGCSNVKISLAMKDFMIIDEMNEGDEEEKKEMRKKLFKFINDHCMLKQEEKKPLQLSVSDVGSGIGRVESANKGGSTPGFWKGLWKGVMEAANKVVDGVINVFQGLASLIGYVVVITGAGIELVSVATVSPVLLIGNMIAGGIEGVFSSK
;
A
#
# COMPACT_ATOMS: atom_id res chain seq x y z
N MET A 1 -21.13 24.88 33.75
CA MET A 1 -20.06 24.98 32.73
C MET A 1 -19.77 23.57 32.25
N ALA A 2 -20.24 23.19 31.05
CA ALA A 2 -19.85 21.93 30.44
C ALA A 2 -18.37 22.06 30.05
N GLY A 3 -17.49 21.30 30.71
CA GLY A 3 -16.08 21.28 30.36
C GLY A 3 -15.95 20.97 28.87
N ALA A 4 -15.05 21.67 28.18
CA ALA A 4 -14.68 21.35 26.81
C ALA A 4 -14.27 19.86 26.78
N GLY A 5 -15.20 19.00 26.37
CA GLY A 5 -14.92 17.57 26.24
C GLY A 5 -13.75 17.44 25.30
N ASN A 6 -12.64 16.89 25.77
CA ASN A 6 -11.44 16.65 24.97
C ASN A 6 -11.85 15.80 23.76
N CYS A 7 -12.06 16.46 22.62
CA CYS A 7 -12.55 15.80 21.44
C CYS A 7 -11.44 14.92 20.89
N ARG A 8 -11.68 13.61 20.94
CA ARG A 8 -10.74 12.57 20.60
C ARG A 8 -10.85 12.24 19.11
N GLY A 9 -9.71 12.16 18.42
CA GLY A 9 -9.65 11.85 17.00
C GLY A 9 -9.21 10.42 16.70
N ILE A 10 -9.77 9.81 15.66
CA ILE A 10 -9.15 8.70 14.92
C ILE A 10 -8.77 9.24 13.54
N ILE A 11 -7.49 9.17 13.22
CA ILE A 11 -6.96 9.66 11.95
C ILE A 11 -6.37 8.47 11.17
N PRO A 12 -7.16 7.88 10.25
CA PRO A 12 -6.68 6.83 9.37
C PRO A 12 -5.71 7.41 8.32
N LEU A 13 -4.52 6.84 8.27
CA LEU A 13 -3.46 7.19 7.33
C LEU A 13 -3.04 5.96 6.53
N GLY A 14 -2.40 6.17 5.39
CA GLY A 14 -1.98 5.10 4.47
C GLY A 14 -2.20 5.52 3.03
N ASN A 15 -1.71 4.73 2.07
CA ASN A 15 -1.77 5.10 0.66
C ASN A 15 -3.19 5.05 0.08
N THR A 16 -3.34 5.54 -1.15
CA THR A 16 -4.59 5.46 -1.88
C THR A 16 -4.91 4.00 -2.20
N GLY A 17 -6.18 3.61 -2.07
CA GLY A 17 -6.64 2.25 -2.37
C GLY A 17 -6.42 1.20 -1.26
N VAL A 18 -5.75 1.51 -0.15
CA VAL A 18 -5.52 0.53 0.95
C VAL A 18 -6.79 0.18 1.75
N GLY A 19 -7.92 0.86 1.49
CA GLY A 19 -9.21 0.58 2.11
C GLY A 19 -9.51 1.37 3.39
N LYS A 20 -8.91 2.54 3.58
CA LYS A 20 -9.23 3.46 4.70
C LYS A 20 -10.74 3.73 4.82
N SER A 21 -11.38 4.13 3.72
CA SER A 21 -12.82 4.43 3.66
C SER A 21 -13.70 3.24 4.05
N TYR A 22 -13.32 2.02 3.66
CA TYR A 22 -14.01 0.79 4.05
C TYR A 22 -13.94 0.57 5.57
N LEU A 23 -12.75 0.72 6.16
CA LEU A 23 -12.56 0.61 7.60
C LEU A 23 -13.32 1.68 8.39
N MET A 24 -13.37 2.91 7.86
CA MET A 24 -14.15 3.97 8.49
C MET A 24 -15.65 3.68 8.45
N ASN A 25 -16.20 3.25 7.32
CA ASN A 25 -17.61 2.84 7.24
C ASN A 25 -17.93 1.73 8.26
N MET A 26 -17.02 0.76 8.42
CA MET A 26 -17.16 -0.32 9.41
C MET A 26 -17.18 0.23 10.85
N LEU A 27 -16.30 1.16 11.19
CA LEU A 27 -16.27 1.78 12.53
C LEU A 27 -17.50 2.62 12.82
N ILE A 28 -17.99 3.35 11.82
CA ILE A 28 -19.20 4.16 11.93
C ILE A 28 -20.44 3.26 11.98
N GLY A 29 -20.40 2.12 11.30
CA GLY A 29 -21.53 1.20 11.16
C GLY A 29 -22.55 1.64 10.13
N GLN A 30 -22.16 2.54 9.20
CA GLN A 30 -22.99 2.96 8.09
C GLN A 30 -22.11 3.31 6.88
N GLU A 31 -22.66 3.20 5.68
CA GLU A 31 -21.95 3.50 4.43
C GLU A 31 -21.98 5.01 4.15
N ILE A 32 -21.00 5.72 4.70
CA ILE A 32 -20.82 7.16 4.46
C ILE A 32 -19.86 7.41 3.31
N PHE A 33 -18.72 6.74 3.34
CA PHE A 33 -17.65 6.93 2.40
C PHE A 33 -17.88 6.03 1.19
N LYS A 34 -18.07 6.61 0.02
CA LYS A 34 -18.12 5.83 -1.21
C LYS A 34 -16.72 5.28 -1.50
N SER A 35 -16.59 3.96 -1.56
CA SER A 35 -15.36 3.31 -2.00
C SER A 35 -15.18 3.51 -3.51
N GLY A 36 -14.46 4.55 -3.89
CA GLY A 36 -14.16 4.85 -5.29
C GLY A 36 -13.31 6.11 -5.38
N ALA A 37 -12.35 6.13 -6.29
CA ALA A 37 -11.52 7.30 -6.57
C ALA A 37 -12.36 8.40 -7.23
N GLN A 38 -13.22 9.08 -6.45
CA GLN A 38 -13.82 10.33 -6.90
C GLN A 38 -12.78 11.43 -6.72
N ALA A 39 -12.04 11.69 -7.81
CA ALA A 39 -11.07 12.78 -7.90
C ALA A 39 -11.71 14.19 -7.81
N ASP A 40 -13.05 14.28 -7.85
CA ASP A 40 -13.76 15.53 -8.15
C ASP A 40 -14.57 16.14 -7.00
N SER A 41 -14.38 15.68 -5.76
CA SER A 41 -15.03 16.32 -4.59
C SER A 41 -13.99 17.07 -3.75
N VAL A 42 -13.44 18.14 -4.33
CA VAL A 42 -12.78 19.20 -3.57
C VAL A 42 -13.86 19.99 -2.81
N THR A 43 -14.30 19.47 -1.67
CA THR A 43 -14.87 20.34 -0.63
C THR A 43 -13.70 20.67 0.31
N ALA A 44 -13.37 21.95 0.40
CA ALA A 44 -12.19 22.51 1.08
C ALA A 44 -12.18 22.34 2.62
N GLU A 45 -13.02 21.44 3.14
CA GLU A 45 -13.16 21.14 4.54
C GLU A 45 -12.95 19.65 4.75
N SER A 46 -11.92 19.27 5.50
CA SER A 46 -11.74 17.91 6.01
C SER A 46 -13.03 17.44 6.66
N LYS A 47 -13.71 16.47 6.02
CA LYS A 47 -14.94 15.89 6.54
C LYS A 47 -14.55 14.97 7.69
N TYR A 48 -14.91 15.35 8.91
CA TYR A 48 -14.92 14.43 10.03
C TYR A 48 -16.33 13.92 10.29
N TYR A 49 -16.42 12.74 10.88
CA TYR A 49 -17.67 12.13 11.29
C TYR A 49 -17.62 11.81 12.77
N GLU A 50 -18.71 12.07 13.48
CA GLU A 50 -18.84 11.65 14.87
C GLU A 50 -19.09 10.15 14.92
N VAL A 51 -18.32 9.47 15.76
CA VAL A 51 -18.38 8.04 15.97
C VAL A 51 -18.59 7.77 17.45
N CYS A 52 -19.64 7.01 17.76
CA CYS A 52 -19.93 6.54 19.10
C CYS A 52 -19.40 5.10 19.23
N PRO A 53 -18.46 4.83 20.15
CA PRO A 53 -18.05 3.47 20.49
C PRO A 53 -19.26 2.65 20.96
N PRO A 54 -19.33 1.34 20.65
CA PRO A 54 -20.47 0.49 21.03
C PRO A 54 -20.76 0.44 22.53
N SER A 55 -19.76 0.70 23.38
CA SER A 55 -19.82 0.56 24.84
C SER A 55 -19.46 1.84 25.60
N GLY A 56 -19.39 3.00 24.95
CA GLY A 56 -18.89 4.24 25.57
C GLY A 56 -19.78 5.46 25.33
N SER A 57 -19.69 6.44 26.23
CA SER A 57 -20.32 7.78 26.09
C SER A 57 -19.45 8.79 25.34
N ASP A 58 -18.17 8.47 25.11
CA ASP A 58 -17.22 9.37 24.46
C ASP A 58 -17.53 9.46 22.96
N ARG A 59 -17.68 10.67 22.45
CA ARG A 59 -17.79 10.92 21.00
C ARG A 59 -16.40 11.11 20.41
N TRP A 60 -16.09 10.30 19.40
CA TRP A 60 -14.83 10.41 18.67
C TRP A 60 -15.08 11.06 17.31
N ARG A 61 -14.08 11.78 16.79
CA ARG A 61 -14.09 12.29 15.42
C ARG A 61 -13.22 11.43 14.55
N MET A 62 -13.77 10.98 13.43
CA MET A 62 -13.05 10.21 12.44
C MET A 62 -12.80 11.08 11.22
N TYR A 63 -11.55 11.26 10.84
CA TYR A 63 -11.17 12.13 9.72
C TYR A 63 -10.97 11.31 8.45
N ASP A 64 -11.65 11.70 7.37
CA ASP A 64 -11.33 11.16 6.05
C ASP A 64 -10.17 11.92 5.46
N VAL A 65 -9.01 11.27 5.44
CA VAL A 65 -7.78 11.84 4.91
C VAL A 65 -7.36 11.07 3.67
N SER A 66 -7.09 11.80 2.60
CA SER A 66 -6.60 11.27 1.34
C SER A 66 -5.29 10.50 1.50
N GLY A 67 -4.97 9.60 0.56
CA GLY A 67 -3.75 8.79 0.63
C GLY A 67 -2.46 9.61 0.49
N LEU A 68 -1.39 9.26 1.19
CA LEU A 68 -0.21 10.12 1.23
C LEU A 68 0.65 10.07 -0.04
N VAL A 69 0.94 8.88 -0.57
CA VAL A 69 1.77 8.72 -1.77
C VAL A 69 0.91 8.80 -3.02
N GLU A 70 1.22 9.78 -3.87
CA GLU A 70 0.58 10.05 -5.16
C GLU A 70 1.66 10.28 -6.24
N LEU A 71 1.30 10.15 -7.51
CA LEU A 71 2.23 10.42 -8.63
C LEU A 71 2.36 11.91 -8.96
N ASP A 72 1.59 12.76 -8.29
CA ASP A 72 1.51 14.21 -8.52
C ASP A 72 1.86 14.95 -7.21
N GLN A 73 2.89 15.81 -7.28
CA GLN A 73 3.36 16.60 -6.14
C GLN A 73 2.26 17.51 -5.55
N THR A 74 1.41 18.07 -6.40
CA THR A 74 0.30 18.94 -5.96
C THR A 74 -0.69 18.17 -5.10
N LYS A 75 -0.93 16.89 -5.43
CA LYS A 75 -1.79 16.01 -4.62
C LYS A 75 -1.11 15.64 -3.31
N ILE A 76 0.19 15.32 -3.33
CA ILE A 76 0.97 15.07 -2.10
C ILE A 76 0.87 16.28 -1.17
N ASP A 77 1.15 17.49 -1.67
CA ASP A 77 1.13 18.72 -0.88
C ASP A 77 -0.26 19.02 -0.30
N ARG A 78 -1.32 18.77 -1.08
CA ARG A 78 -2.70 18.87 -0.61
C ARG A 78 -2.97 17.87 0.52
N ASN A 79 -2.58 16.61 0.36
CA ASN A 79 -2.85 15.55 1.33
C ASN A 79 -2.09 15.82 2.65
N ILE A 80 -0.87 16.35 2.56
CA ILE A 80 -0.10 16.84 3.73
C ILE A 80 -0.86 17.95 4.47
N LYS A 81 -1.47 18.91 3.76
CA LYS A 81 -2.29 19.97 4.37
C LYS A 81 -3.53 19.39 5.07
N GLU A 82 -4.20 18.41 4.46
CA GLU A 82 -5.36 17.72 5.06
C GLU A 82 -4.98 16.98 6.34
N ILE A 83 -3.83 16.28 6.36
CA ILE A 83 -3.29 15.61 7.56
C ILE A 83 -3.03 16.62 8.68
N ARG A 84 -2.33 17.72 8.38
CA ARG A 84 -2.03 18.79 9.36
C ARG A 84 -3.32 19.40 9.91
N LYS A 85 -4.31 19.62 9.05
CA LYS A 85 -5.62 20.13 9.46
C LYS A 85 -6.30 19.18 10.46
N ALA A 86 -6.34 17.87 10.17
CA ALA A 86 -6.93 16.88 11.06
C ALA A 86 -6.27 16.84 12.45
N PHE A 87 -4.92 16.87 12.50
CA PHE A 87 -4.20 16.92 13.77
C PHE A 87 -4.37 18.24 14.52
N ASN A 88 -4.48 19.37 13.82
CA ASN A 88 -4.74 20.67 14.47
C ASN A 88 -6.13 20.75 15.08
N GLU A 89 -7.14 20.16 14.43
CA GLU A 89 -8.52 20.14 14.93
C GLU A 89 -8.75 19.10 16.03
N THR A 90 -8.01 17.97 15.99
CA THR A 90 -8.02 16.92 17.02
C THR A 90 -6.61 16.53 17.43
N PRO A 91 -5.95 17.38 18.24
CA PRO A 91 -4.57 17.13 18.63
C PRO A 91 -4.46 15.85 19.46
N ILE A 92 -5.46 15.54 20.29
CA ILE A 92 -5.55 14.26 21.00
C ILE A 92 -6.18 13.23 20.08
N SER A 93 -5.34 12.42 19.42
CA SER A 93 -5.81 11.44 18.44
C SER A 93 -5.04 10.12 18.49
N LEU A 94 -5.70 9.07 18.02
CA LEU A 94 -5.10 7.81 17.65
C LEU A 94 -4.85 7.82 16.14
N VAL A 95 -3.63 7.47 15.73
CA VAL A 95 -3.30 7.25 14.33
C VAL A 95 -3.59 5.80 13.97
N MET A 96 -4.35 5.58 12.90
CA MET A 96 -4.59 4.25 12.37
C MET A 96 -3.90 4.12 11.02
N PHE A 97 -2.72 3.51 10.98
CA PHE A 97 -2.01 3.32 9.73
C PHE A 97 -2.50 2.04 9.04
N VAL A 98 -3.12 2.20 7.88
CA VAL A 98 -3.72 1.12 7.11
C VAL A 98 -2.76 0.64 6.04
N TRP A 99 -2.47 -0.66 6.09
CA TRP A 99 -1.67 -1.39 5.13
C TRP A 99 -2.58 -2.21 4.21
N THR A 100 -2.17 -2.38 2.94
CA THR A 100 -2.80 -3.37 2.07
C THR A 100 -2.09 -4.71 2.18
N GLY A 101 -2.85 -5.79 2.38
CA GLY A 101 -2.35 -7.17 2.31
C GLY A 101 -2.39 -7.76 0.89
N ALA A 102 -2.98 -7.05 -0.08
CA ALA A 102 -3.43 -7.64 -1.34
C ALA A 102 -2.32 -8.08 -2.31
N VAL A 103 -1.12 -7.47 -2.26
CA VAL A 103 -0.04 -7.84 -3.20
C VAL A 103 0.87 -8.90 -2.57
N GLY A 104 0.42 -10.16 -2.68
CA GLY A 104 1.20 -11.31 -2.22
C GLY A 104 1.49 -11.34 -0.72
N GLY A 105 0.67 -10.66 0.08
CA GLY A 105 0.82 -10.59 1.53
C GLY A 105 1.93 -9.71 2.05
N ARG A 106 2.63 -8.97 1.19
CA ARG A 106 3.77 -8.14 1.61
C ARG A 106 3.38 -6.67 1.67
N PRO A 107 3.94 -5.89 2.61
CA PRO A 107 3.79 -4.44 2.57
C PRO A 107 4.41 -3.91 1.27
N LEU A 108 3.71 -2.99 0.60
CA LEU A 108 4.27 -2.34 -0.58
C LEU A 108 5.38 -1.38 -0.17
N ALA A 109 6.40 -1.22 -1.01
CA ALA A 109 7.49 -0.29 -0.74
C ALA A 109 6.98 1.16 -0.55
N THR A 110 5.94 1.54 -1.29
CA THR A 110 5.24 2.82 -1.14
C THR A 110 4.53 2.96 0.20
N ASP A 111 3.99 1.89 0.78
CA ASP A 111 3.35 1.93 2.11
C ASP A 111 4.39 2.12 3.20
N VAL A 112 5.50 1.38 3.11
CA VAL A 112 6.64 1.52 4.02
C VAL A 112 7.21 2.93 3.96
N LEU A 113 7.31 3.50 2.75
CA LEU A 113 7.77 4.86 2.56
C LEU A 113 6.82 5.89 3.18
N ALA A 114 5.51 5.77 2.91
CA ALA A 114 4.49 6.64 3.49
C ALA A 114 4.53 6.62 5.02
N PHE A 115 4.60 5.41 5.59
CA PHE A 115 4.72 5.23 7.03
C PHE A 115 5.98 5.89 7.59
N LYS A 116 7.14 5.68 6.95
CA LYS A 116 8.41 6.29 7.35
C LYS A 116 8.34 7.81 7.38
N TYR A 117 7.80 8.46 6.34
CA TYR A 117 7.71 9.93 6.30
C TYR A 117 6.79 10.47 7.39
N LEU A 118 5.63 9.84 7.61
CA LEU A 118 4.72 10.23 8.69
C LEU A 118 5.35 10.04 10.06
N TYR A 119 5.96 8.88 10.28
CA TYR A 119 6.59 8.59 11.56
C TYR A 119 7.75 9.55 11.86
N VAL A 120 8.60 9.87 10.87
CA VAL A 120 9.69 10.83 11.05
C VAL A 120 9.17 12.25 11.31
N ALA A 121 8.07 12.65 10.65
CA ALA A 121 7.50 13.98 10.79
C ALA A 121 6.84 14.20 12.16
N TYR A 122 6.10 13.20 12.67
CA TYR A 122 5.30 13.34 13.90
C TYR A 122 5.87 12.63 15.12
N GLU A 123 6.80 11.69 14.92
CA GLU A 123 7.38 10.84 15.97
C GLU A 123 6.29 10.23 16.86
N PHE A 124 5.29 9.60 16.22
CA PHE A 124 4.11 9.07 16.89
C PHE A 124 4.49 8.22 18.11
N PRO A 125 3.94 8.52 19.30
CA PRO A 125 4.08 7.63 20.45
C PRO A 125 3.47 6.27 20.10
N TYR A 126 4.19 5.19 20.40
CA TYR A 126 3.76 3.81 20.06
C TYR A 126 2.39 3.46 20.61
N SER A 127 2.05 3.96 21.79
CA SER A 127 0.72 3.76 22.39
C SER A 127 -0.40 4.47 21.64
N SER A 128 -0.10 5.38 20.71
CA SER A 128 -1.06 6.21 19.97
C SER A 128 -1.09 5.95 18.47
N ILE A 129 -0.48 4.85 18.04
CA ILE A 129 -0.59 4.36 16.68
C ILE A 129 -1.01 2.90 16.70
N ILE A 130 -1.94 2.56 15.82
CA ILE A 130 -2.29 1.17 15.49
C ILE A 130 -2.04 0.92 14.02
N HIS A 131 -1.74 -0.33 13.70
CA HIS A 131 -1.53 -0.81 12.35
C HIS A 131 -2.66 -1.75 11.96
N VAL A 132 -3.33 -1.47 10.84
CA VAL A 132 -4.40 -2.33 10.33
C VAL A 132 -3.97 -2.92 9.01
N ILE A 133 -3.86 -4.25 8.94
CA ILE A 133 -3.61 -4.96 7.68
C ILE A 133 -4.96 -5.32 7.07
N ASN A 134 -5.36 -4.58 6.04
CA ASN A 134 -6.60 -4.78 5.35
C ASN A 134 -6.42 -5.76 4.18
N LYS A 135 -7.36 -6.69 4.01
CA LYS A 135 -7.33 -7.70 2.95
C LYS A 135 -6.03 -8.54 2.95
N PRO A 136 -5.70 -9.22 4.06
CA PRO A 136 -4.59 -10.15 4.09
C PRO A 136 -4.80 -11.27 3.06
N PRO A 137 -3.72 -11.94 2.61
CA PRO A 137 -3.84 -13.16 1.82
C PRO A 137 -4.56 -14.24 2.63
N LYS A 138 -5.27 -15.13 1.94
CA LYS A 138 -5.85 -16.35 2.55
C LYS A 138 -4.70 -17.31 2.89
N VAL A 139 -4.17 -17.21 4.09
CA VAL A 139 -3.08 -18.03 4.63
C VAL A 139 -3.59 -19.03 5.66
N VAL A 140 -2.84 -20.12 5.84
CA VAL A 140 -3.20 -21.18 6.80
C VAL A 140 -2.93 -20.73 8.25
N ASP A 141 -1.84 -19.98 8.49
CA ASP A 141 -1.50 -19.44 9.81
C ASP A 141 -1.41 -17.90 9.78
N ARG A 142 -2.26 -17.25 10.56
CA ARG A 142 -2.32 -15.78 10.67
C ARG A 142 -1.22 -15.20 11.54
N ASN A 143 -0.77 -15.92 12.55
CA ASN A 143 0.27 -15.43 13.45
C ASN A 143 1.61 -15.45 12.72
N GLU A 144 1.91 -16.54 12.00
CA GLU A 144 3.10 -16.62 11.15
C GLU A 144 3.11 -15.50 10.10
N TYR A 145 1.97 -15.25 9.45
CA TYR A 145 1.82 -14.14 8.52
C TYR A 145 2.08 -12.79 9.17
N LEU A 146 1.49 -12.56 10.35
CA LEU A 146 1.63 -11.29 11.06
C LEU A 146 3.06 -11.05 11.51
N GLU A 147 3.72 -12.05 12.11
CA GLU A 147 5.13 -12.01 12.50
C GLU A 147 6.00 -11.58 11.32
N ARG A 148 5.81 -12.24 10.17
CA ARG A 148 6.57 -11.94 8.97
C ARG A 148 6.27 -10.56 8.41
N PHE A 149 5.01 -10.14 8.45
CA PHE A 149 4.60 -8.81 7.98
C PHE A 149 5.28 -7.72 8.82
N VAL A 150 5.24 -7.86 10.15
CA VAL A 150 5.90 -6.93 11.09
C VAL A 150 7.41 -6.92 10.85
N GLU A 151 8.03 -8.08 10.62
CA GLU A 151 9.45 -8.16 10.30
C GLU A 151 9.80 -7.39 9.02
N LEU A 152 9.04 -7.57 7.94
CA LEU A 152 9.25 -6.90 6.65
C LEU A 152 9.06 -5.39 6.75
N VAL A 153 8.02 -4.92 7.45
CA VAL A 153 7.84 -3.48 7.70
C VAL A 153 9.02 -2.95 8.51
N SER A 154 9.42 -3.64 9.57
CA SER A 154 10.54 -3.23 10.42
C SER A 154 11.85 -3.12 9.63
N GLN A 155 12.14 -4.10 8.77
CA GLN A 155 13.33 -4.09 7.90
C GLN A 155 13.29 -2.97 6.87
N GLY A 156 12.16 -2.81 6.17
CA GLY A 156 11.98 -1.77 5.16
C GLY A 156 12.10 -0.36 5.75
N VAL A 157 11.49 -0.14 6.91
CA VAL A 157 11.62 1.11 7.66
C VAL A 157 13.06 1.33 8.11
N ALA A 158 13.72 0.33 8.71
CA ALA A 158 15.11 0.45 9.13
C ALA A 158 16.03 0.80 7.97
N ALA A 159 15.86 0.17 6.80
CA ALA A 159 16.65 0.46 5.59
C ALA A 159 16.48 1.91 5.10
N LEU A 160 15.30 2.50 5.27
CA LEU A 160 15.03 3.90 4.90
C LEU A 160 15.51 4.92 5.94
N VAL A 161 15.77 4.48 7.17
CA VAL A 161 16.17 5.30 8.31
C VAL A 161 17.68 5.15 8.61
N GLN A 162 18.39 4.27 7.91
CA GLN A 162 19.85 4.19 7.96
C GLN A 162 20.47 5.58 7.72
N GLY A 163 21.13 6.13 8.75
CA GLY A 163 21.71 7.48 8.75
C GLY A 163 20.93 8.53 9.56
N CYS A 164 19.69 8.24 9.98
CA CYS A 164 18.96 9.06 10.93
C CYS A 164 19.30 8.60 12.36
N SER A 165 20.34 9.19 12.96
CA SER A 165 20.91 8.80 14.25
C SER A 165 19.93 8.78 15.44
N ASN A 166 18.75 9.39 15.32
CA ASN A 166 17.82 9.61 16.43
C ASN A 166 16.44 8.96 16.25
N VAL A 167 16.18 8.20 15.20
CA VAL A 167 14.86 7.61 14.95
C VAL A 167 14.90 6.11 15.23
N LYS A 168 14.50 5.71 16.44
CA LYS A 168 14.26 4.30 16.78
C LYS A 168 12.79 4.01 16.54
N ILE A 169 12.49 3.09 15.62
CA ILE A 169 11.14 2.61 15.32
C ILE A 169 11.02 1.19 15.88
N SER A 170 10.08 1.00 16.80
CA SER A 170 9.80 -0.27 17.46
C SER A 170 8.37 -0.69 17.15
N LEU A 171 8.21 -1.66 16.26
CA LEU A 171 6.90 -2.21 15.91
C LEU A 171 6.73 -3.53 16.66
N ALA A 172 5.63 -3.69 17.40
CA ALA A 172 5.29 -4.96 18.05
C ALA A 172 4.00 -5.54 17.45
N MET A 173 3.89 -6.87 17.41
CA MET A 173 2.71 -7.54 16.86
C MET A 173 1.40 -7.12 17.52
N LYS A 174 1.43 -6.80 18.82
CA LYS A 174 0.25 -6.34 19.57
C LYS A 174 -0.30 -5.00 19.07
N ASP A 175 0.48 -4.24 18.32
CA ASP A 175 0.08 -2.95 17.75
C ASP A 175 -0.57 -3.14 16.35
N PHE A 176 -0.66 -4.39 15.87
CA PHE A 176 -1.25 -4.75 14.57
C PHE A 176 -2.57 -5.51 14.73
N MET A 177 -3.52 -5.21 13.85
CA MET A 177 -4.77 -5.92 13.68
C MET A 177 -4.95 -6.31 12.22
N ILE A 178 -5.36 -7.56 11.99
CA ILE A 178 -5.71 -8.06 10.65
C ILE A 178 -7.23 -7.94 10.49
N ILE A 179 -7.66 -7.38 9.36
CA ILE A 179 -9.07 -7.30 8.97
C ILE A 179 -9.24 -7.99 7.62
N ASP A 180 -10.00 -9.08 7.63
CA ASP A 180 -10.33 -9.84 6.44
C ASP A 180 -11.42 -9.16 5.60
N GLU A 181 -11.55 -9.64 4.36
CA GLU A 181 -12.76 -9.39 3.58
C GLU A 181 -13.94 -10.07 4.29
N MET A 182 -14.83 -9.25 4.84
CA MET A 182 -16.09 -9.70 5.41
C MET A 182 -17.12 -9.92 4.31
N ASN A 183 -18.07 -10.82 4.56
CA ASN A 183 -19.19 -11.00 3.66
C ASN A 183 -20.12 -9.76 3.72
N GLU A 184 -20.37 -9.13 2.57
CA GLU A 184 -21.23 -7.94 2.50
C GLU A 184 -22.66 -8.19 3.00
N GLY A 185 -23.14 -9.44 2.96
CA GLY A 185 -24.46 -9.81 3.48
C GLY A 185 -24.50 -10.20 4.97
N ASP A 186 -23.36 -10.33 5.64
CA ASP A 186 -23.29 -10.80 7.03
C ASP A 186 -23.16 -9.63 8.02
N GLU A 187 -24.31 -9.08 8.43
CA GLU A 187 -24.36 -7.95 9.37
C GLU A 187 -23.85 -8.31 10.78
N GLU A 188 -23.96 -9.56 11.21
CA GLU A 188 -23.44 -9.99 12.51
C GLU A 188 -21.91 -10.13 12.48
N GLU A 189 -21.32 -10.62 11.38
CA GLU A 189 -19.87 -10.60 11.17
C GLU A 189 -19.33 -9.17 11.22
N LYS A 190 -19.96 -8.23 10.50
CA LYS A 190 -19.58 -6.81 10.52
C LYS A 190 -19.66 -6.20 11.92
N LYS A 191 -20.73 -6.49 12.66
CA LYS A 191 -20.94 -5.99 14.02
C LYS A 191 -19.91 -6.56 14.99
N GLU A 192 -19.55 -7.84 14.85
CA GLU A 192 -18.52 -8.48 15.67
C GLU A 192 -17.12 -7.93 15.35
N MET A 193 -16.79 -7.76 14.06
CA MET A 193 -15.53 -7.14 13.66
C MET A 193 -15.43 -5.69 14.15
N ARG A 194 -16.52 -4.92 14.06
CA ARG A 194 -16.61 -3.57 14.61
C ARG A 194 -16.30 -3.56 16.10
N LYS A 195 -16.92 -4.46 16.89
CA LYS A 195 -16.63 -4.58 18.34
C LYS A 195 -15.15 -4.89 18.60
N LYS A 196 -14.56 -5.84 17.86
CA LYS A 196 -13.15 -6.21 17.99
C LYS A 196 -12.23 -5.02 17.70
N LEU A 197 -12.51 -4.27 16.64
CA LEU A 197 -11.73 -3.10 16.26
C LEU A 197 -11.85 -1.97 17.30
N PHE A 198 -13.04 -1.70 17.83
CA PHE A 198 -13.19 -0.72 18.93
C PHE A 198 -12.47 -1.16 20.21
N LYS A 199 -12.54 -2.45 20.55
CA LYS A 199 -11.77 -2.98 21.68
C LYS A 199 -10.28 -2.75 21.46
N PHE A 200 -9.77 -3.09 20.29
CA PHE A 200 -8.38 -2.88 19.92
C PHE A 200 -7.96 -1.40 19.99
N ILE A 201 -8.80 -0.49 19.51
CA ILE A 201 -8.59 0.96 19.62
C ILE A 201 -8.58 1.42 21.08
N ASN A 202 -9.48 0.90 21.92
CA ASN A 202 -9.58 1.25 23.34
C ASN A 202 -8.39 0.75 24.17
N ASP A 203 -7.72 -0.32 23.71
CA ASP A 203 -6.49 -0.83 24.32
C ASP A 203 -5.27 0.08 24.03
N HIS A 204 -5.45 1.10 23.17
CA HIS A 204 -4.43 2.10 22.82
C HIS A 204 -4.78 3.49 23.37
N CYS A 205 -3.76 4.32 23.61
CA CYS A 205 -3.89 5.66 24.15
C CYS A 205 -4.02 6.70 23.04
N MET A 206 -5.05 7.54 23.11
CA MET A 206 -5.10 8.75 22.30
C MET A 206 -4.19 9.82 22.92
N LEU A 207 -3.18 10.25 22.18
CA LEU A 207 -2.17 11.19 22.66
C LEU A 207 -2.08 12.41 21.76
N LYS A 208 -1.41 13.44 22.26
CA LYS A 208 -1.20 14.68 21.50
C LYS A 208 -0.26 14.40 20.33
N GLN A 209 -0.74 14.65 19.11
CA GLN A 209 0.04 14.53 17.89
C GLN A 209 0.56 15.91 17.48
N GLU A 210 1.87 16.03 17.36
CA GLU A 210 2.54 17.29 16.99
C GLU A 210 3.59 17.01 15.93
N GLU A 211 3.58 17.79 14.85
CA GLU A 211 4.63 17.73 13.84
C GLU A 211 5.96 18.21 14.46
N LYS A 212 6.93 17.30 14.58
CA LYS A 212 8.27 17.55 15.09
C LYS A 212 9.25 17.93 13.99
N LYS A 213 9.02 17.41 12.78
CA LYS A 213 9.82 17.68 11.59
C LYS A 213 8.89 17.92 10.41
N PRO A 214 9.27 18.79 9.46
CA PRO A 214 8.47 19.01 8.26
C PRO A 214 8.19 17.68 7.54
N LEU A 215 6.91 17.37 7.32
CA LEU A 215 6.51 16.29 6.43
C LEU A 215 6.88 16.67 5.00
N GLN A 216 8.05 16.21 4.53
CA GLN A 216 8.59 16.46 3.20
C GLN A 216 8.58 15.14 2.42
N LEU A 217 7.57 14.93 1.60
CA LEU A 217 7.50 13.82 0.66
C LEU A 217 7.56 14.38 -0.76
N SER A 218 8.53 13.93 -1.56
CA SER A 218 8.63 14.29 -2.96
C SER A 218 8.44 13.09 -3.89
N VAL A 219 8.02 13.32 -5.14
CA VAL A 219 7.93 12.26 -6.15
C VAL A 219 9.28 11.56 -6.39
N SER A 220 10.40 12.30 -6.31
CA SER A 220 11.75 11.74 -6.41
C SER A 220 12.12 10.80 -5.25
N ASP A 221 11.61 11.08 -4.05
CA ASP A 221 11.79 10.22 -2.89
C ASP A 221 11.03 8.90 -3.05
N VAL A 222 9.87 8.95 -3.71
CA VAL A 222 9.08 7.75 -4.02
C VAL A 222 9.90 6.80 -4.90
N GLY A 223 10.46 7.29 -6.01
CA GLY A 223 11.25 6.47 -6.91
C GLY A 223 12.51 5.87 -6.26
N SER A 224 13.31 6.70 -5.57
CA SER A 224 14.55 6.25 -4.94
C SER A 224 14.33 5.38 -3.69
N GLY A 225 13.27 5.65 -2.92
CA GLY A 225 12.90 4.91 -1.72
C GLY A 225 12.42 3.49 -2.04
N ILE A 226 11.64 3.32 -3.12
CA ILE A 226 11.13 2.01 -3.54
C ILE A 226 12.28 1.01 -3.76
N GLY A 227 13.31 1.40 -4.51
CA GLY A 227 14.44 0.51 -4.81
C GLY A 227 15.20 0.03 -3.57
N ARG A 228 15.30 0.89 -2.53
CA ARG A 228 15.95 0.52 -1.26
C ARG A 228 15.11 -0.47 -0.45
N VAL A 229 13.81 -0.24 -0.33
CA VAL A 229 12.90 -1.14 0.40
C VAL A 229 12.85 -2.51 -0.27
N GLU A 230 12.76 -2.56 -1.60
CA GLU A 230 12.75 -3.82 -2.33
C GLU A 230 14.05 -4.59 -2.19
N SER A 231 15.19 -3.89 -2.22
CA SER A 231 16.50 -4.51 -2.02
C SER A 231 16.64 -5.10 -0.61
N ALA A 232 16.19 -4.38 0.41
CA ALA A 232 16.18 -4.87 1.80
C ALA A 232 15.29 -6.12 1.95
N ASN A 233 14.10 -6.11 1.36
CA ASN A 233 13.14 -7.22 1.44
C ASN A 233 13.60 -8.47 0.67
N LYS A 234 14.47 -8.35 -0.34
CA LYS A 234 15.07 -9.47 -1.08
C LYS A 234 16.22 -10.14 -0.32
N GLY A 235 16.91 -9.41 0.56
CA GLY A 235 18.07 -9.91 1.32
C GLY A 235 17.71 -10.83 2.50
N GLY A 236 16.45 -10.85 2.94
CA GLY A 236 15.97 -11.76 3.98
C GLY A 236 15.78 -13.18 3.44
N SER A 237 16.36 -14.19 4.11
CA SER A 237 16.23 -15.61 3.78
C SER A 237 14.76 -15.98 3.57
N THR A 238 14.37 -16.25 2.32
CA THR A 238 13.01 -16.65 1.98
C THR A 238 12.86 -18.15 2.26
N PRO A 239 11.88 -18.61 3.07
CA PRO A 239 11.61 -20.03 3.25
C PRO A 239 11.25 -20.70 1.91
N GLY A 240 11.63 -21.97 1.75
CA GLY A 240 11.51 -22.73 0.48
C GLY A 240 10.11 -22.77 -0.14
N PHE A 241 9.05 -22.62 0.67
CA PHE A 241 7.67 -22.53 0.21
C PHE A 241 7.43 -21.37 -0.76
N TRP A 242 7.93 -20.17 -0.43
CA TRP A 242 7.77 -18.99 -1.28
C TRP A 242 8.62 -19.07 -2.54
N LYS A 243 9.79 -19.73 -2.49
CA LYS A 243 10.60 -20.00 -3.69
C LYS A 243 9.84 -20.91 -4.66
N GLY A 244 9.09 -21.89 -4.15
CA GLY A 244 8.20 -22.75 -4.92
C GLY A 244 6.98 -22.01 -5.49
N LEU A 245 6.31 -21.19 -4.69
CA LEU A 245 5.16 -20.40 -5.13
C LEU A 245 5.56 -19.36 -6.19
N TRP A 246 6.69 -18.66 -5.99
CA TRP A 246 7.21 -17.67 -6.94
C TRP A 246 7.65 -18.34 -8.25
N LYS A 247 8.29 -19.50 -8.16
CA LYS A 247 8.62 -20.31 -9.35
C LYS A 247 7.36 -20.72 -10.10
N GLY A 248 6.32 -21.20 -9.41
CA GLY A 248 5.04 -21.57 -10.03
C GLY A 248 4.30 -20.39 -10.66
N VAL A 249 4.26 -19.24 -10.00
CA VAL A 249 3.62 -18.01 -10.53
C VAL A 249 4.37 -17.49 -11.75
N MET A 250 5.71 -17.46 -11.72
CA MET A 250 6.50 -17.02 -12.88
C MET A 250 6.45 -18.01 -14.04
N GLU A 251 6.43 -19.33 -13.77
CA GLU A 251 6.24 -20.35 -14.81
C GLU A 251 4.85 -20.24 -15.45
N ALA A 252 3.80 -19.94 -14.67
CA ALA A 252 2.46 -19.71 -15.19
C ALA A 252 2.37 -18.41 -16.02
N ALA A 253 2.97 -17.32 -15.53
CA ALA A 253 3.01 -16.05 -16.25
C ALA A 253 3.78 -16.17 -17.57
N ASN A 254 4.93 -16.84 -17.57
CA ASN A 254 5.71 -17.09 -18.78
C ASN A 254 4.93 -17.96 -19.78
N LYS A 255 4.22 -19.02 -19.34
CA LYS A 255 3.37 -19.83 -20.23
C LYS A 255 2.24 -19.03 -20.88
N VAL A 256 1.64 -18.07 -20.15
CA VAL A 256 0.60 -17.19 -20.68
C VAL A 256 1.21 -16.22 -21.70
N VAL A 257 2.35 -15.62 -21.38
CA VAL A 257 3.08 -14.72 -22.29
C VAL A 257 3.51 -15.46 -23.55
N ASP A 258 4.11 -16.65 -23.44
CA ASP A 258 4.50 -17.49 -24.57
C ASP A 258 3.30 -17.88 -25.43
N GLY A 259 2.17 -18.23 -24.80
CA GLY A 259 0.92 -18.53 -25.51
C GLY A 259 0.39 -17.33 -26.30
N VAL A 260 0.41 -16.15 -25.71
CA VAL A 260 0.01 -14.90 -26.36
C VAL A 260 0.95 -14.56 -27.52
N ILE A 261 2.27 -14.64 -27.30
CA ILE A 261 3.29 -14.39 -28.33
C ILE A 261 3.11 -15.32 -29.53
N ASN A 262 2.90 -16.62 -29.30
CA ASN A 262 2.70 -17.60 -30.37
C ASN A 262 1.45 -17.33 -31.21
N VAL A 263 0.35 -16.88 -30.58
CA VAL A 263 -0.88 -16.49 -31.31
C VAL A 263 -0.63 -15.25 -32.15
N PHE A 264 0.04 -14.24 -31.60
CA PHE A 264 0.35 -13.01 -32.33
C PHE A 264 1.37 -13.25 -33.47
N GLN A 265 2.36 -14.11 -33.28
CA GLN A 265 3.31 -14.50 -34.33
C GLN A 265 2.60 -15.29 -35.45
N GLY A 266 1.70 -16.22 -35.10
CA GLY A 266 0.91 -16.95 -36.08
C GLY A 266 0.05 -16.02 -36.94
N LEU A 267 -0.67 -15.08 -36.30
CA LEU A 267 -1.49 -14.08 -36.99
C LEU A 267 -0.66 -13.11 -37.83
N ALA A 268 0.49 -12.64 -37.32
CA ALA A 268 1.35 -11.70 -38.06
C ALA A 268 1.99 -12.36 -39.30
N SER A 269 2.35 -13.64 -39.22
CA SER A 269 2.90 -14.38 -40.36
C SER A 269 1.91 -14.52 -41.53
N LEU A 270 0.61 -14.63 -41.24
CA LEU A 270 -0.47 -14.68 -42.24
C LEU A 270 -0.63 -13.36 -43.01
N ILE A 271 -0.23 -12.23 -42.42
CA ILE A 271 -0.36 -10.89 -43.03
C ILE A 271 0.97 -10.30 -43.48
N GLY A 272 2.08 -11.04 -43.39
CA GLY A 272 3.41 -10.58 -43.82
C GLY A 272 4.08 -9.59 -42.86
N TYR A 273 3.85 -9.74 -41.56
CA TYR A 273 4.46 -8.93 -40.50
C TYR A 273 5.22 -9.80 -39.49
N VAL A 274 6.19 -9.19 -38.81
CA VAL A 274 6.89 -9.76 -37.65
C VAL A 274 6.56 -8.93 -36.42
N VAL A 275 6.24 -9.60 -35.31
CA VAL A 275 6.01 -8.96 -34.02
C VAL A 275 7.37 -8.78 -33.33
N VAL A 276 7.75 -7.55 -33.03
CA VAL A 276 8.96 -7.21 -32.28
C VAL A 276 8.54 -6.71 -30.90
N ILE A 277 9.06 -7.34 -29.86
CA ILE A 277 8.85 -6.91 -28.48
C ILE A 277 10.10 -6.17 -28.03
N THR A 278 9.95 -4.90 -27.68
CA THR A 278 11.02 -4.06 -27.13
C THR A 278 10.71 -3.73 -25.68
N GLY A 279 11.70 -3.20 -24.95
CA GLY A 279 11.47 -2.68 -23.59
C GLY A 279 10.46 -1.53 -23.51
N ALA A 280 10.04 -0.96 -24.65
CA ALA A 280 9.08 0.13 -24.75
C ALA A 280 7.66 -0.31 -25.21
N GLY A 281 7.48 -1.56 -25.66
CA GLY A 281 6.18 -2.05 -26.13
C GLY A 281 6.28 -3.11 -27.24
N ILE A 282 5.13 -3.41 -27.86
CA ILE A 282 4.98 -4.35 -28.96
C ILE A 282 4.82 -3.57 -30.27
N GLU A 283 5.65 -3.86 -31.27
CA GLU A 283 5.60 -3.24 -32.60
C GLU A 283 5.39 -4.30 -33.69
N LEU A 284 4.62 -3.97 -34.72
CA LEU A 284 4.43 -4.79 -35.92
C LEU A 284 5.29 -4.23 -37.06
N VAL A 285 6.21 -5.03 -37.57
CA VAL A 285 7.12 -4.64 -38.65
C VAL A 285 6.77 -5.41 -39.91
N SER A 286 6.53 -4.71 -41.02
CA SER A 286 6.25 -5.36 -42.30
C SER A 286 7.50 -6.08 -42.82
N VAL A 287 7.35 -7.34 -43.24
CA VAL A 287 8.46 -8.13 -43.80
C VAL A 287 8.98 -7.52 -45.11
N ALA A 288 8.14 -6.75 -45.82
CA ALA A 288 8.51 -6.11 -47.09
C ALA A 288 9.50 -4.95 -46.93
N THR A 289 9.63 -4.36 -45.74
CA THR A 289 10.47 -3.18 -45.50
C THR A 289 11.81 -3.50 -44.83
N VAL A 290 12.07 -4.77 -44.51
CA VAL A 290 13.27 -5.16 -43.76
C VAL A 290 14.36 -5.65 -44.70
N SER A 291 15.41 -4.84 -44.85
CA SER A 291 16.66 -5.30 -45.49
C SER A 291 17.31 -6.39 -44.61
N PRO A 292 17.78 -7.52 -45.18
CA PRO A 292 18.37 -8.64 -44.43
C PRO A 292 19.53 -8.24 -43.50
N VAL A 293 20.21 -7.13 -43.81
CA VAL A 293 21.36 -6.61 -43.06
C VAL A 293 20.95 -5.95 -41.73
N LEU A 294 19.71 -5.45 -41.59
CA LEU A 294 19.26 -4.77 -40.38
C LEU A 294 18.83 -5.72 -39.25
N LEU A 295 18.42 -6.95 -39.59
CA LEU A 295 17.92 -7.92 -38.60
C LEU A 295 19.04 -8.45 -37.69
N ILE A 296 20.26 -8.58 -38.23
CA ILE A 296 21.42 -9.11 -37.50
C ILE A 296 22.02 -8.04 -36.57
N GLY A 297 21.95 -6.75 -36.95
CA GLY A 297 22.50 -5.65 -36.15
C GLY A 297 21.79 -5.44 -34.81
N ASN A 298 20.46 -5.56 -34.77
CA ASN A 298 19.68 -5.37 -33.54
C ASN A 298 19.72 -6.59 -32.60
N MET A 299 19.97 -7.81 -33.11
CA MET A 299 20.12 -9.00 -32.25
C MET A 299 21.44 -9.00 -31.46
N ILE A 300 22.51 -8.44 -32.03
CA ILE A 300 23.83 -8.39 -31.37
C ILE A 300 23.87 -7.31 -30.27
N ALA A 301 23.15 -6.20 -30.44
CA ALA A 301 23.10 -5.13 -29.42
C ALA A 301 22.14 -5.44 -28.25
N GLY A 302 21.17 -6.34 -28.44
CA GLY A 302 20.14 -6.68 -27.45
C GLY A 302 20.39 -7.93 -26.62
N GLY A 303 21.51 -8.64 -26.81
CA GLY A 303 21.87 -9.81 -25.99
C GLY A 303 20.87 -10.98 -26.12
N ILE A 304 20.40 -11.28 -27.33
CA ILE A 304 19.58 -12.48 -27.59
C ILE A 304 20.45 -13.53 -28.28
N GLU A 305 20.90 -14.54 -27.52
CA GLU A 305 21.45 -15.77 -28.10
C GLU A 305 20.28 -16.66 -28.56
N GLY A 306 20.06 -16.72 -29.88
CA GLY A 306 19.09 -17.59 -30.52
C GLY A 306 19.76 -18.54 -31.51
N VAL A 307 19.62 -19.84 -31.26
CA VAL A 307 20.10 -20.95 -32.11
C VAL A 307 19.26 -21.03 -33.39
N PHE A 308 19.89 -20.95 -34.57
CA PHE A 308 19.27 -21.35 -35.82
C PHE A 308 19.61 -22.81 -36.13
N SER A 309 18.59 -23.66 -36.27
CA SER A 309 18.69 -24.96 -36.94
C SER A 309 17.89 -24.87 -38.24
N SER A 310 18.56 -25.05 -39.38
CA SER A 310 17.94 -25.07 -40.70
C SER A 310 17.30 -26.42 -41.00
N LYS A 311 16.10 -26.40 -41.57
CA LYS A 311 15.68 -27.36 -42.60
C LYS A 311 15.33 -26.58 -43.86
#